data_AF-A0AAU0W8K3-F1
#
_entry.id   AF-A0AAU0W8K3-F1
#
_cell.length_a   1.000
_cell.length_b   1.000
_cell.length_c   1.000
_cell.angle_alpha   90.00
_cell.angle_beta   90.00
_cell.angle_gamma   90.00
#
_symmetry.space_group_name_H-M   'P 1'
#
loop_
_entity.id
_entity.type
_entity.pdbx_description
1 polymer ?
#
loop_
_entity_poly.entity_id
_entity_poly.type
_entity_poly.pdbx_seq_one_letter_code
_entity_poly.pdbx_strand_id
1 'polypeptide(L)'
;MTEKLKVSTDDLHTAGSGLRSVATEFEGLDKLMDSYDRRTVGHKLLHERLQDFSDGWDDNRKKMVEEIQGLGQLAHEAGKAYTELDTALYNALVGKGQKK
;
A
#
# COMPACT_ATOMS: atom_id res chain seq x y z
N MET A 1 25.49 19.36 10.12
CA MET A 1 25.80 17.96 9.77
C MET A 1 24.55 17.38 9.16
N THR A 2 24.55 17.06 7.88
CA THR A 2 23.41 16.41 7.22
C THR A 2 23.29 15.01 7.82
N GLU A 3 22.18 14.69 8.49
CA GLU A 3 21.93 13.31 8.90
C GLU A 3 21.96 12.44 7.64
N LYS A 4 22.90 11.49 7.60
CA LYS A 4 22.95 10.52 6.52
C LYS A 4 21.75 9.60 6.69
N LEU A 5 20.83 9.65 5.74
CA LEU A 5 19.71 8.72 5.65
C LEU A 5 20.28 7.29 5.63
N LYS A 6 20.01 6.51 6.68
CA LYS A 6 20.26 5.07 6.73
C LYS A 6 18.97 4.37 6.34
N VAL A 7 18.94 3.80 5.15
CA VAL A 7 17.77 3.09 4.61
C VAL A 7 18.12 1.61 4.46
N SER A 8 17.25 0.74 4.98
CA SER A 8 17.24 -0.68 4.67
C SER A 8 16.36 -0.90 3.44
N THR A 9 16.92 -1.48 2.38
CA THR A 9 16.15 -1.80 1.16
C THR A 9 15.15 -2.92 1.39
N ASP A 10 15.47 -3.86 2.29
CA ASP A 10 14.57 -4.93 2.71
C ASP A 10 13.34 -4.38 3.47
N ASP A 11 13.55 -3.41 4.37
CA ASP A 11 12.46 -2.76 5.10
C ASP A 11 11.53 -2.01 4.14
N LEU A 12 12.10 -1.35 3.12
CA LEU A 12 11.32 -0.65 2.08
C LEU A 12 10.48 -1.62 1.23
N HIS A 13 11.05 -2.75 0.82
CA HIS A 13 10.32 -3.78 0.09
C HIS A 13 9.20 -4.42 0.95
N THR A 14 9.51 -4.69 2.22
CA THR A 14 8.55 -5.24 3.19
C THR A 14 7.41 -4.28 3.44
N ALA A 15 7.71 -3.00 3.68
CA ALA A 15 6.70 -1.95 3.86
C ALA A 15 5.81 -1.81 2.62
N GLY A 16 6.40 -1.77 1.41
CA GLY A 16 5.64 -1.69 0.16
C GLY A 16 4.68 -2.87 -0.04
N SER A 17 5.12 -4.08 0.29
CA SER A 17 4.30 -5.30 0.18
C SER A 17 3.20 -5.37 1.24
N GLY A 18 3.51 -4.97 2.47
CA GLY A 18 2.55 -4.92 3.58
C GLY A 18 1.45 -3.89 3.32
N LEU A 19 1.81 -2.67 2.89
CA LEU A 19 0.86 -1.62 2.54
C LEU A 19 -0.07 -2.06 1.40
N ARG A 20 0.45 -2.71 0.36
CA ARG A 20 -0.37 -3.27 -0.72
C ARG A 20 -1.36 -4.33 -0.22
N SER A 21 -0.94 -5.17 0.72
CA SER A 21 -1.80 -6.20 1.32
C SER A 21 -2.93 -5.56 2.12
N VAL A 22 -2.62 -4.56 2.95
CA VAL A 22 -3.62 -3.77 3.68
C VAL A 22 -4.61 -3.10 2.71
N ALA A 23 -4.13 -2.45 1.65
CA ALA A 23 -5.01 -1.85 0.63
C ALA A 23 -5.99 -2.89 0.04
N THR A 24 -5.51 -4.09 -0.26
CA THR A 24 -6.32 -5.20 -0.82
C THR A 24 -7.38 -5.70 0.18
N GLU A 25 -7.03 -5.81 1.46
CA GLU A 25 -7.99 -6.21 2.51
C GLU A 25 -9.08 -5.16 2.68
N PHE A 26 -8.70 -3.87 2.67
CA PHE A 26 -9.66 -2.78 2.68
C PHE A 26 -10.56 -2.89 1.46
N GLU A 27 -10.01 -2.98 0.23
CA GLU A 27 -10.53 -3.61 -1.01
C GLU A 27 -11.77 -4.51 -0.81
N GLY A 28 -11.60 -5.57 -0.03
CA GLY A 28 -12.60 -6.60 0.19
C GLY A 28 -13.80 -6.21 1.08
N LEU A 29 -13.63 -5.24 1.98
CA LEU A 29 -14.67 -4.87 2.96
C LEU A 29 -15.90 -4.20 2.31
N ASP A 30 -15.72 -3.51 1.19
CA ASP A 30 -16.81 -2.89 0.42
C ASP A 30 -17.81 -3.95 -0.09
N LYS A 31 -17.27 -5.03 -0.66
CA LYS A 31 -18.05 -6.17 -1.14
C LYS A 31 -18.84 -6.87 -0.02
N LEU A 32 -18.34 -6.81 1.22
CA LEU A 32 -19.05 -7.35 2.37
C LEU A 32 -20.24 -6.48 2.75
N MET A 33 -20.10 -5.15 2.68
CA MET A 33 -21.20 -4.23 3.01
C MET A 33 -22.33 -4.29 1.98
N ASP A 34 -21.98 -4.41 0.69
CA ASP A 34 -22.95 -4.66 -0.40
C ASP A 34 -23.78 -5.93 -0.20
N SER A 35 -23.29 -6.90 0.59
CA SER A 35 -24.01 -8.14 0.87
C SER A 35 -25.14 -7.99 1.90
N TYR A 36 -25.14 -6.93 2.70
CA TYR A 36 -26.17 -6.67 3.72
C TYR A 36 -27.39 -5.97 3.11
N ASP A 37 -28.16 -6.71 2.32
CA ASP A 37 -29.38 -6.19 1.73
C ASP A 37 -30.52 -6.01 2.75
N ARG A 38 -31.62 -5.36 2.32
CA ARG A 38 -32.82 -5.18 3.16
C ARG A 38 -33.40 -6.51 3.71
N ARG A 39 -33.19 -7.63 3.01
CA ARG A 39 -33.70 -8.95 3.44
C ARG A 39 -32.91 -9.48 4.63
N THR A 40 -31.64 -9.11 4.73
CA THR A 40 -30.75 -9.45 5.83
C THR A 40 -31.04 -8.60 7.08
N VAL A 41 -31.28 -7.29 6.89
CA VAL A 41 -31.48 -6.35 8.00
C VAL A 41 -32.93 -6.33 8.52
N GLY A 42 -33.91 -6.65 7.67
CA GLY A 42 -35.33 -6.76 8.01
C GLY A 42 -36.06 -5.43 8.27
N HIS A 43 -35.42 -4.47 8.96
CA HIS A 43 -36.00 -3.18 9.33
C HIS A 43 -35.55 -2.06 8.38
N LYS A 44 -36.50 -1.39 7.71
CA LYS A 44 -36.23 -0.39 6.65
C LYS A 44 -35.32 0.76 7.12
N LEU A 45 -35.64 1.39 8.25
CA LEU A 45 -34.87 2.53 8.76
C LEU A 45 -33.46 2.12 9.20
N LEU A 46 -33.29 0.90 9.69
CA LEU A 46 -31.98 0.40 10.09
C LEU A 46 -31.13 0.14 8.86
N HIS A 47 -31.71 -0.45 7.81
CA HIS A 47 -31.05 -0.62 6.53
C HIS A 47 -30.64 0.72 5.91
N GLU A 48 -31.51 1.73 5.93
CA GLU A 48 -31.16 3.09 5.46
C GLU A 48 -29.98 3.68 6.23
N ARG A 49 -29.96 3.57 7.57
CA ARG A 49 -28.81 4.05 8.37
C ARG A 49 -27.52 3.27 8.11
N LEU A 50 -27.62 1.96 7.88
CA LEU A 50 -26.47 1.12 7.54
C LEU A 50 -25.93 1.46 6.15
N GLN A 51 -26.81 1.80 5.19
CA GLN A 51 -26.41 2.27 3.88
C GLN A 51 -25.73 3.64 3.97
N ASP A 52 -26.33 4.62 4.69
CA ASP A 52 -25.74 5.94 4.90
C ASP A 52 -24.33 5.83 5.54
N PHE A 53 -24.17 4.91 6.51
CA PHE A 53 -22.88 4.61 7.12
C PHE A 53 -21.90 3.97 6.13
N SER A 54 -22.35 3.00 5.33
CA SER A 54 -21.54 2.32 4.32
C SER A 54 -21.02 3.31 3.28
N ASP A 55 -21.90 4.17 2.75
CA ASP A 55 -21.56 5.16 1.73
C ASP A 55 -20.53 6.18 2.26
N GLY A 56 -20.74 6.69 3.49
CA GLY A 56 -19.79 7.61 4.13
C GLY A 56 -18.46 6.96 4.51
N TRP A 57 -18.48 5.67 4.86
CA TRP A 57 -17.26 4.89 5.08
C TRP A 57 -16.51 4.65 3.76
N ASP A 58 -17.22 4.39 2.66
CA ASP A 58 -16.62 4.07 1.36
C ASP A 58 -15.75 5.21 0.82
N ASP A 59 -16.19 6.46 0.87
CA ASP A 59 -15.39 7.61 0.43
C ASP A 59 -14.08 7.76 1.23
N ASN A 60 -14.18 7.68 2.56
CA ASN A 60 -13.00 7.76 3.44
C ASN A 60 -12.07 6.57 3.25
N ARG A 61 -12.63 5.39 3.06
CA ARG A 61 -11.90 4.16 2.79
C ARG A 61 -11.18 4.21 1.45
N LYS A 62 -11.83 4.65 0.38
CA LYS A 62 -11.21 4.84 -0.95
C LYS A 62 -10.01 5.76 -0.87
N LYS A 63 -10.16 6.90 -0.21
CA LYS A 63 -9.05 7.83 0.01
C LYS A 63 -7.88 7.18 0.76
N MET A 64 -8.18 6.44 1.83
CA MET A 64 -7.16 5.72 2.60
C MET A 64 -6.47 4.63 1.76
N VAL A 65 -7.21 3.88 0.94
CA VAL A 65 -6.64 2.89 0.01
C VAL A 65 -5.71 3.56 -0.99
N GLU A 66 -6.11 4.67 -1.60
CA GLU A 66 -5.28 5.44 -2.54
C GLU A 66 -3.97 5.92 -1.87
N GLU A 67 -4.06 6.47 -0.65
CA GLU A 67 -2.89 6.92 0.11
C GLU A 67 -1.95 5.76 0.45
N ILE A 68 -2.49 4.63 0.91
CA ILE A 68 -1.71 3.42 1.23
C ILE A 68 -1.04 2.84 -0.02
N GLN A 69 -1.75 2.79 -1.15
CA GLN A 69 -1.18 2.36 -2.43
C GLN A 69 -0.05 3.28 -2.88
N GLY A 70 -0.23 4.60 -2.77
CA GLY A 70 0.80 5.59 -3.09
C GLY A 70 2.06 5.43 -2.23
N LEU A 71 1.89 5.28 -0.90
CA LEU A 71 3.00 5.01 0.01
C LEU A 71 3.69 3.68 -0.30
N GLY A 72 2.92 2.64 -0.58
CA GLY A 72 3.46 1.32 -0.92
C GLY A 72 4.26 1.33 -2.22
N GLN A 73 3.79 2.04 -3.24
CA GLN A 73 4.51 2.23 -4.49
C GLN A 73 5.80 3.03 -4.27
N LEU A 74 5.74 4.13 -3.53
CA LEU A 74 6.91 4.96 -3.23
C LEU A 74 7.99 4.15 -2.50
N ALA A 75 7.61 3.39 -1.46
CA ALA A 75 8.53 2.56 -0.71
C ALA A 75 9.18 1.48 -1.61
N HIS A 76 8.39 0.83 -2.45
CA HIS A 76 8.89 -0.18 -3.38
C HIS A 76 9.89 0.40 -4.40
N GLU A 77 9.54 1.51 -5.05
CA GLU A 77 10.42 2.17 -6.03
C GLU A 77 11.71 2.69 -5.36
N ALA A 78 11.62 3.22 -4.13
CA ALA A 78 12.79 3.60 -3.37
C ALA A 78 13.71 2.39 -3.09
N GLY A 79 13.15 1.26 -2.61
CA GLY A 79 13.91 0.04 -2.34
C GLY A 79 14.62 -0.49 -3.58
N LYS A 80 13.93 -0.47 -4.72
CA LYS A 80 14.49 -0.84 -6.03
C LYS A 80 15.63 0.10 -6.44
N ALA A 81 15.42 1.41 -6.39
CA ALA A 81 16.41 2.40 -6.79
C ALA A 81 17.70 2.31 -5.93
N TYR A 82 17.56 2.15 -4.62
CA TYR A 82 18.72 1.97 -3.73
C TYR A 82 19.46 0.66 -4.03
N THR A 83 18.74 -0.44 -4.28
CA THR A 83 19.36 -1.73 -4.64
C THR A 83 20.12 -1.67 -5.95
N GLU A 84 19.56 -0.99 -6.97
CA GLU A 84 20.22 -0.77 -8.26
C GLU A 84 21.50 0.06 -8.09
N LEU A 85 21.44 1.13 -7.29
CA LEU A 85 22.58 1.99 -6.98
C LEU A 85 23.69 1.23 -6.25
N ASP A 86 23.35 0.45 -5.22
CA ASP A 86 24.29 -0.38 -4.48
C ASP A 86 24.93 -1.45 -5.36
N THR A 87 24.15 -2.07 -6.25
CA THR A 87 24.65 -3.06 -7.22
C THR A 87 25.62 -2.42 -8.21
N ALA A 88 25.31 -1.24 -8.72
CA ALA A 88 26.20 -0.49 -9.62
C ALA A 88 27.52 -0.12 -8.94
N LEU A 89 27.45 0.38 -7.70
CA LEU A 89 28.62 0.71 -6.89
C LEU A 89 29.48 -0.53 -6.61
N TYR A 90 28.88 -1.64 -6.20
CA TYR A 90 29.56 -2.91 -5.99
C TYR A 90 30.29 -3.39 -7.26
N ASN A 91 29.62 -3.36 -8.40
CA ASN A 91 30.21 -3.79 -9.68
C ASN A 91 31.39 -2.91 -10.11
N ALA A 92 31.32 -1.61 -9.84
CA ALA A 92 32.42 -0.67 -10.09
C ALA A 92 33.62 -0.95 -9.19
N LEU A 93 33.39 -1.23 -7.89
CA LEU A 93 34.44 -1.51 -6.91
C LEU A 93 35.12 -2.88 -7.14
N VAL A 94 34.36 -3.91 -7.52
CA VAL A 94 34.87 -5.28 -7.73
C VAL A 94 35.43 -5.48 -9.16
N GLY A 95 35.40 -4.44 -10.00
CA GLY A 95 36.04 -4.45 -11.33
C GLY A 95 35.27 -5.24 -12.39
N LYS A 96 34.03 -5.69 -12.12
CA LYS A 96 33.18 -6.34 -13.13
C LYS A 96 32.75 -5.40 -14.28
N GLY A 97 33.01 -4.09 -14.15
CA GLY A 97 32.83 -3.09 -15.21
C GLY A 97 34.05 -2.84 -16.10
N GLN A 98 35.23 -3.37 -15.77
CA GLN A 98 36.44 -3.22 -16.60
C GLN A 98 36.69 -4.51 -17.38
N LYS A 99 36.05 -4.62 -18.55
CA LYS A 99 36.58 -5.52 -19.59
C LYS A 99 37.92 -4.93 -20.05
N LYS A 100 39.00 -5.72 -19.91
CA LYS A 100 40.23 -5.52 -20.69
C LYS A 100 39.92 -5.59 -22.18
#